data_AF-A0A2V8FPE5-F1
#
_entry.id   AF-A0A2V8FPE5-F1
#
_cell.length_a   1.000
_cell.length_b   1.000
_cell.length_c   1.000
_cell.angle_alpha   90.00
_cell.angle_beta   90.00
_cell.angle_gamma   90.00
#
_symmetry.space_group_name_H-M   'P 1'
#
loop_
_entity.id
_entity.type
_entity.pdbx_description
1 polymer ?
#
loop_
_entity_poly.entity_id
_entity_poly.type
_entity_poly.pdbx_seq_one_letter_code
_entity_poly.pdbx_strand_id
1 'polypeptide(L)'
;MRMRIGALLAAAVIGALVVAPKAADGPYQFIKDVEIGGEGGWDYLNLDAAGKRLLISHGTKVVVFDLTKDALAGEITDTPGVHGAVIASDGHIFSSNGRENKASMVDAKTLQTIKKIDTGGNPDYIMYEPKMKEVYTFNGTGKSASVIDASGRVVATIPLGGKPEAGVSDPAAGRVYVNNETGNEIVVIDVAKHEVVAKWPIAPGESAAGLAIDLRTHRLFIGAHNNKMLMMDSTSGKIVADVPIGGGVDATWFDPGTGYAFSSCSTGTVTVAHEDAPDKLTVVQTLQTATGARTMALDPATHRIYLAAAKYTPPPAGSPVNARPTMVPGSMHLKIYGINGK
;
A
#
# COMPACT_ATOMS: atom_id res chain seq x y z
N MET A 1 -7.32 -39.53 77.03
CA MET A 1 -7.39 -39.21 75.59
C MET A 1 -6.64 -37.90 75.38
N ARG A 2 -5.45 -37.95 74.75
CA ARG A 2 -4.45 -36.85 74.78
C ARG A 2 -4.70 -35.84 73.65
N MET A 3 -4.68 -34.57 74.02
CA MET A 3 -4.72 -33.38 73.19
C MET A 3 -3.44 -33.27 72.33
N ARG A 4 -3.56 -33.00 71.02
CA ARG A 4 -2.44 -32.62 70.16
C ARG A 4 -2.81 -31.42 69.30
N ILE A 5 -2.10 -30.33 69.58
CA ILE A 5 -1.98 -29.08 68.83
C ILE A 5 -1.05 -29.35 67.64
N GLY A 6 -1.44 -28.93 66.43
CA GLY A 6 -0.62 -29.03 65.21
C GLY A 6 -0.78 -27.77 64.37
N ALA A 7 0.33 -27.09 64.12
CA ALA A 7 0.45 -25.73 63.60
C ALA A 7 -0.02 -25.53 62.15
N LEU A 8 -0.65 -24.39 61.86
CA LEU A 8 -0.85 -23.87 60.51
C LEU A 8 0.46 -23.25 59.98
N LEU A 9 1.05 -23.84 58.94
CA LEU A 9 2.03 -23.15 58.09
C LEU A 9 1.27 -22.32 57.05
N ALA A 10 1.40 -21.00 57.12
CA ALA A 10 0.99 -20.10 56.05
C ALA A 10 2.08 -20.10 54.96
N ALA A 11 1.79 -20.69 53.80
CA ALA A 11 2.66 -20.59 52.63
C ALA A 11 2.46 -19.22 51.96
N ALA A 12 3.47 -18.35 52.05
CA ALA A 12 3.51 -17.11 51.29
C ALA A 12 3.85 -17.42 49.82
N VAL A 13 2.87 -17.33 48.93
CA VAL A 13 3.09 -17.38 47.49
C VAL A 13 3.61 -16.02 47.05
N ILE A 14 4.93 -15.91 46.86
CA ILE A 14 5.55 -14.77 46.19
C ILE A 14 5.29 -14.96 44.69
N GLY A 15 4.26 -14.30 44.18
CA GLY A 15 4.00 -14.21 42.76
C GLY A 15 5.09 -13.36 42.09
N ALA A 16 6.00 -14.00 41.36
CA ALA A 16 6.91 -13.29 40.46
C ALA A 16 6.06 -12.67 39.35
N LEU A 17 5.89 -11.34 39.39
CA LEU A 17 5.40 -10.56 38.27
C LEU A 17 6.40 -10.72 37.11
N VAL A 18 6.07 -11.59 36.15
CA VAL A 18 6.74 -11.60 34.85
C VAL A 18 6.28 -10.34 34.13
N VAL A 19 7.04 -9.26 34.29
CA VAL A 19 6.91 -8.10 33.41
C VAL A 19 7.44 -8.56 32.06
N ALA A 20 6.52 -8.86 31.13
CA ALA A 20 6.90 -9.09 29.74
C ALA A 20 7.69 -7.86 29.27
N PRO A 21 8.86 -8.04 28.63
CA PRO A 21 9.59 -6.90 28.09
C PRO A 21 8.68 -6.17 27.10
N LYS A 22 8.42 -4.88 27.36
CA LYS A 22 7.82 -3.97 26.37
C LYS A 22 8.70 -4.09 25.13
N ALA A 23 8.14 -4.56 24.02
CA ALA A 23 8.82 -4.47 22.72
C ALA A 23 9.21 -2.99 22.54
N ALA A 24 10.48 -2.73 22.21
CA ALA A 24 10.93 -1.36 22.00
C ALA A 24 10.00 -0.69 20.99
N ASP A 25 9.41 0.44 21.40
CA ASP A 25 8.58 1.26 20.53
C ASP A 25 9.48 1.71 19.37
N GLY A 26 9.36 1.05 18.20
CA GLY A 26 10.20 1.33 17.04
C GLY A 26 10.05 2.78 16.53
N PRO A 27 10.76 3.16 15.47
CA PRO A 27 10.89 4.57 15.08
C PRO A 27 9.54 5.25 14.81
N TYR A 28 8.54 4.53 14.30
CA TYR A 28 7.23 5.09 13.97
C TYR A 28 6.26 5.10 15.15
N GLN A 29 5.63 6.24 15.38
CA GLN A 29 4.63 6.46 16.42
C GLN A 29 3.35 7.04 15.82
N PHE A 30 2.22 6.78 16.48
CA PHE A 30 0.94 7.39 16.11
C PHE A 30 0.99 8.90 16.34
N ILE A 31 0.56 9.66 15.33
CA ILE A 31 0.53 11.13 15.37
C ILE A 31 -0.91 11.62 15.47
N LYS A 32 -1.77 11.20 14.53
CA LYS A 32 -3.10 11.77 14.37
C LYS A 32 -4.05 10.77 13.71
N ASP A 33 -5.33 10.92 14.04
CA ASP A 33 -6.45 10.28 13.35
C ASP A 33 -7.34 11.37 12.79
N VAL A 34 -7.68 11.29 11.50
CA VAL A 34 -8.52 12.29 10.81
C VAL A 34 -9.73 11.59 10.23
N GLU A 35 -10.92 11.98 10.69
CA GLU A 35 -12.17 11.51 10.12
C GLU A 35 -12.30 11.94 8.65
N ILE A 36 -12.57 10.96 7.77
CA ILE A 36 -12.92 11.20 6.36
C ILE A 36 -14.44 11.14 6.21
N GLY A 37 -15.09 10.21 6.91
CA GLY A 37 -16.54 9.99 6.80
C GLY A 37 -16.95 9.43 5.44
N GLY A 38 -18.25 9.53 5.12
CA GLY A 38 -18.82 9.12 3.83
C GLY A 38 -19.02 7.61 3.65
N GLU A 39 -19.56 7.25 2.48
CA GLU A 39 -19.95 5.87 2.14
C GLU A 39 -19.00 5.25 1.11
N GLY A 40 -18.81 3.93 1.22
CA GLY A 40 -17.99 3.14 0.30
C GLY A 40 -16.66 2.70 0.90
N GLY A 41 -16.04 1.69 0.29
CA GLY A 41 -14.69 1.25 0.66
C GLY A 41 -13.61 2.14 0.04
N TRP A 42 -12.37 1.87 0.37
CA TRP A 42 -11.19 2.49 -0.22
C TRP A 42 -10.23 1.42 -0.72
N ASP A 43 -9.21 1.89 -1.43
CA ASP A 43 -8.09 1.08 -1.87
C ASP A 43 -6.79 1.91 -1.75
N TYR A 44 -6.15 2.32 -2.84
CA TYR A 44 -4.86 3.02 -2.80
C TYR A 44 -4.90 4.47 -2.31
N LEU A 45 -3.80 4.86 -1.69
CA LEU A 45 -3.46 6.23 -1.30
C LEU A 45 -2.16 6.59 -2.01
N ASN A 46 -2.10 7.78 -2.61
CA ASN A 46 -0.94 8.22 -3.38
C ASN A 46 -0.57 9.66 -3.08
N LEU A 47 0.72 9.91 -2.94
CA LEU A 47 1.27 11.22 -2.64
C LEU A 47 1.47 12.06 -3.92
N ASP A 48 0.95 13.28 -3.91
CA ASP A 48 1.40 14.38 -4.76
C ASP A 48 2.36 15.26 -3.94
N ALA A 49 3.65 14.93 -4.01
CA ALA A 49 4.69 15.59 -3.23
C ALA A 49 4.87 17.08 -3.59
N ALA A 50 4.63 17.44 -4.86
CA ALA A 50 4.82 18.79 -5.38
C ALA A 50 3.64 19.69 -4.97
N GLY A 51 2.41 19.19 -5.12
CA GLY A 51 1.20 19.88 -4.70
C GLY A 51 0.91 19.78 -3.20
N LYS A 52 1.70 19.02 -2.44
CA LYS A 52 1.52 18.75 -0.99
C LYS A 52 0.14 18.17 -0.68
N ARG A 53 -0.26 17.18 -1.47
CA ARG A 53 -1.56 16.52 -1.35
C ARG A 53 -1.40 15.03 -1.23
N LEU A 54 -2.33 14.41 -0.52
CA LEU A 54 -2.56 12.98 -0.54
C LEU A 54 -3.90 12.72 -1.23
N LEU A 55 -3.88 11.84 -2.23
CA LEU A 55 -5.05 11.39 -2.98
C LEU A 55 -5.49 10.05 -2.40
N ILE A 56 -6.73 9.95 -1.97
CA ILE A 56 -7.26 8.80 -1.24
C ILE A 56 -8.49 8.29 -2.00
N SER A 57 -8.45 7.09 -2.54
CA SER A 57 -9.62 6.49 -3.18
C SER A 57 -10.73 6.22 -2.15
N HIS A 58 -11.98 6.47 -2.52
CA HIS A 58 -13.12 6.25 -1.63
C HIS A 58 -14.41 6.05 -2.43
N GLY A 59 -14.75 4.79 -2.70
CA GLY A 59 -16.01 4.38 -3.33
C GLY A 59 -16.16 4.91 -4.76
N THR A 60 -16.76 6.08 -4.90
CA THR A 60 -17.04 6.74 -6.18
C THR A 60 -16.36 8.11 -6.31
N LYS A 61 -15.42 8.43 -5.41
CA LYS A 61 -14.71 9.69 -5.34
C LYS A 61 -13.26 9.49 -4.90
N VAL A 62 -12.41 10.47 -5.19
CA VAL A 62 -11.07 10.59 -4.59
C VAL A 62 -11.10 11.75 -3.60
N VAL A 63 -10.79 11.47 -2.34
CA VAL A 63 -10.64 12.48 -1.31
C VAL A 63 -9.24 13.09 -1.43
N VAL A 64 -9.16 14.42 -1.38
CA VAL A 64 -7.91 15.19 -1.40
C VAL A 64 -7.63 15.68 0.01
N PHE A 65 -6.48 15.30 0.55
CA PHE A 65 -5.99 15.72 1.86
C PHE A 65 -4.79 16.65 1.69
N ASP A 66 -4.82 17.82 2.33
CA ASP A 66 -3.74 18.81 2.32
C ASP A 66 -2.73 18.46 3.43
N LEU A 67 -1.52 18.09 2.99
CA LEU A 67 -0.42 17.66 3.87
C LEU A 67 0.17 18.81 4.69
N THR A 68 -0.05 20.06 4.29
CA THR A 68 0.46 21.24 5.03
C THR A 68 -0.46 21.60 6.19
N LYS A 69 -1.77 21.31 6.05
CA LYS A 69 -2.79 21.60 7.06
C LYS A 69 -3.18 20.38 7.89
N ASP A 70 -2.73 19.19 7.49
CA ASP A 70 -3.20 17.90 8.02
C ASP A 70 -4.75 17.83 8.06
N ALA A 71 -5.39 18.20 6.95
CA ALA A 71 -6.85 18.33 6.84
C ALA A 71 -7.38 18.00 5.43
N LEU A 72 -8.67 17.64 5.36
CA LEU A 72 -9.37 17.46 4.08
C LEU A 72 -9.44 18.78 3.31
N ALA A 73 -9.25 18.72 1.99
CA ALA A 73 -9.12 19.89 1.12
C ALA A 73 -10.09 19.89 -0.07
N GLY A 74 -10.66 18.75 -0.42
CA GLY A 74 -11.62 18.64 -1.51
C GLY A 74 -11.84 17.21 -1.94
N GLU A 75 -12.63 17.02 -2.99
CA GLU A 75 -12.96 15.72 -3.55
C GLU A 75 -13.02 15.81 -5.08
N ILE A 76 -12.51 14.77 -5.74
CA ILE A 76 -12.76 14.51 -7.16
C ILE A 76 -13.94 13.54 -7.22
N THR A 77 -15.05 13.97 -7.82
CA THR A 77 -16.27 13.16 -7.96
C THR A 77 -16.33 12.43 -9.29
N ASP A 78 -17.35 11.57 -9.45
CA ASP A 78 -17.55 10.78 -10.67
C ASP A 78 -16.35 9.88 -11.00
N THR A 79 -15.89 9.11 -10.01
CA THR A 79 -14.84 8.09 -10.19
C THR A 79 -15.35 6.74 -9.70
N PRO A 80 -16.37 6.15 -10.37
CA PRO A 80 -17.08 4.98 -9.84
C PRO A 80 -16.17 3.76 -9.70
N GLY A 81 -16.03 3.26 -8.48
CA GLY A 81 -15.13 2.13 -8.18
C GLY A 81 -13.67 2.51 -8.31
N VAL A 82 -13.31 3.71 -7.86
CA VAL A 82 -11.93 4.16 -7.91
C VAL A 82 -11.05 3.32 -7.00
N HIS A 83 -9.91 2.90 -7.51
CA HIS A 83 -8.90 2.17 -6.75
C HIS A 83 -7.73 3.09 -6.38
N GLY A 84 -7.22 3.93 -7.30
CA GLY A 84 -6.16 4.89 -7.01
C GLY A 84 -6.23 6.15 -7.86
N ALA A 85 -5.38 7.13 -7.53
CA ALA A 85 -5.18 8.32 -8.33
C ALA A 85 -3.75 8.86 -8.20
N VAL A 86 -3.20 9.44 -9.27
CA VAL A 86 -1.83 9.96 -9.32
C VAL A 86 -1.76 11.31 -10.02
N ILE A 87 -0.79 12.13 -9.64
CA ILE A 87 -0.46 13.39 -10.32
C ILE A 87 0.55 13.13 -11.44
N ALA A 88 0.29 13.66 -12.63
CA ALA A 88 1.25 13.71 -13.74
C ALA A 88 1.99 15.06 -13.76
N SER A 89 3.17 15.10 -14.39
CA SER A 89 4.04 16.30 -14.38
C SER A 89 3.45 17.54 -15.08
N ASP A 90 2.40 17.35 -15.88
CA ASP A 90 1.68 18.41 -16.60
C ASP A 90 0.59 19.09 -15.75
N GLY A 91 0.40 18.64 -14.50
CA GLY A 91 -0.59 19.20 -13.58
C GLY A 91 -1.98 18.58 -13.68
N HIS A 92 -2.11 17.45 -14.37
CA HIS A 92 -3.34 16.64 -14.35
C HIS A 92 -3.26 15.52 -13.32
N ILE A 93 -4.37 15.27 -12.62
CA ILE A 93 -4.56 14.06 -11.82
C ILE A 93 -5.25 13.02 -12.70
N PHE A 94 -4.80 11.77 -12.61
CA PHE A 94 -5.45 10.62 -13.23
C PHE A 94 -5.96 9.66 -12.17
N SER A 95 -7.12 9.05 -12.37
CA SER A 95 -7.68 8.03 -11.48
C SER A 95 -8.00 6.74 -12.22
N SER A 96 -7.85 5.58 -11.56
CA SER A 96 -8.29 4.27 -12.08
C SER A 96 -9.70 3.96 -11.59
N ASN A 97 -10.69 3.93 -12.49
CA ASN A 97 -12.10 3.74 -12.16
C ASN A 97 -12.55 2.32 -12.57
N GLY A 98 -12.39 1.37 -11.65
CA GLY A 98 -12.55 -0.06 -11.90
C GLY A 98 -13.94 -0.45 -12.42
N ARG A 99 -15.01 0.12 -11.86
CA ARG A 99 -16.40 -0.26 -12.20
C ARG A 99 -16.84 0.16 -13.59
N GLU A 100 -16.18 1.13 -14.19
CA GLU A 100 -16.52 1.63 -15.53
C GLU A 100 -15.47 1.28 -16.61
N ASN A 101 -14.38 0.61 -16.23
CA ASN A 101 -13.25 0.28 -17.11
C ASN A 101 -12.63 1.52 -17.78
N LYS A 102 -12.45 2.59 -16.99
CA LYS A 102 -11.90 3.85 -17.48
C LYS A 102 -10.87 4.43 -16.51
N ALA A 103 -10.05 5.33 -17.04
CA ALA A 103 -9.39 6.34 -16.26
C ALA A 103 -10.12 7.69 -16.38
N SER A 104 -10.08 8.51 -15.34
CA SER A 104 -10.39 9.94 -15.45
C SER A 104 -9.10 10.74 -15.59
N MET A 105 -9.12 11.82 -16.37
CA MET A 105 -8.12 12.90 -16.34
C MET A 105 -8.79 14.14 -15.75
N VAL A 106 -8.15 14.75 -14.76
CA VAL A 106 -8.74 15.76 -13.87
C VAL A 106 -7.79 16.95 -13.78
N ASP A 107 -8.33 18.16 -13.86
CA ASP A 107 -7.54 19.37 -13.61
C ASP A 107 -7.18 19.43 -12.12
N ALA A 108 -5.88 19.42 -11.79
CA ALA A 108 -5.47 19.32 -10.39
C ALA A 108 -5.80 20.59 -9.57
N LYS A 109 -6.10 21.74 -10.19
CA LYS A 109 -6.40 22.97 -9.44
C LYS A 109 -7.88 23.04 -9.06
N THR A 110 -8.74 22.68 -9.98
CA THR A 110 -10.21 22.76 -9.84
C THR A 110 -10.83 21.46 -9.37
N LEU A 111 -10.08 20.35 -9.43
CA LEU A 111 -10.54 18.98 -9.14
C LEU A 111 -11.70 18.52 -10.05
N GLN A 112 -11.88 19.18 -11.20
CA GLN A 112 -12.91 18.85 -12.16
C GLN A 112 -12.39 17.86 -13.22
N THR A 113 -13.19 16.85 -13.52
CA THR A 113 -12.90 15.89 -14.58
C THR A 113 -12.89 16.59 -15.94
N ILE A 114 -11.77 16.49 -16.64
CA ILE A 114 -11.59 17.00 -18.01
C ILE A 114 -12.07 15.95 -19.01
N LYS A 115 -11.68 14.68 -18.79
CA LYS A 115 -11.88 13.61 -19.77
C LYS A 115 -12.00 12.25 -19.09
N LYS A 116 -12.81 11.38 -19.70
CA LYS A 116 -12.87 9.94 -19.43
C LYS A 116 -12.14 9.18 -20.54
N ILE A 117 -11.32 8.21 -20.15
CA ILE A 117 -10.38 7.51 -21.04
C ILE A 117 -10.65 6.02 -20.92
N ASP A 118 -10.93 5.35 -22.03
CA ASP A 118 -11.12 3.90 -22.04
C ASP A 118 -9.82 3.17 -21.68
N THR A 119 -9.91 2.17 -20.82
CA THR A 119 -8.78 1.30 -20.42
C THR A 119 -9.12 -0.17 -20.70
N GLY A 120 -8.23 -1.08 -20.31
CA GLY A 120 -8.61 -2.48 -20.12
C GLY A 120 -9.61 -2.66 -18.96
N GLY A 121 -10.09 -3.89 -18.79
CA GLY A 121 -11.07 -4.24 -17.76
C GLY A 121 -10.54 -4.11 -16.32
N ASN A 122 -11.34 -3.50 -15.46
CA ASN A 122 -11.06 -3.23 -14.04
C ASN A 122 -9.66 -2.65 -13.81
N PRO A 123 -9.38 -1.40 -14.22
CA PRO A 123 -8.15 -0.72 -13.84
C PRO A 123 -8.10 -0.63 -12.30
N ASP A 124 -7.13 -1.33 -11.73
CA ASP A 124 -6.93 -1.51 -10.31
C ASP A 124 -5.91 -0.47 -9.85
N TYR A 125 -4.62 -0.74 -10.04
CA TYR A 125 -3.58 0.23 -9.74
C TYR A 125 -3.34 1.26 -10.84
N ILE A 126 -2.82 2.42 -10.44
CA ILE A 126 -2.41 3.50 -11.34
C ILE A 126 -1.10 4.12 -10.88
N MET A 127 -0.20 4.41 -11.81
CA MET A 127 1.09 5.05 -11.54
C MET A 127 1.48 6.04 -12.64
N TYR A 128 2.35 6.98 -12.28
CA TYR A 128 3.00 7.88 -13.23
C TYR A 128 4.43 7.43 -13.50
N GLU A 129 4.80 7.32 -14.79
CA GLU A 129 6.13 7.00 -15.28
C GLU A 129 6.78 8.30 -15.80
N PRO A 130 7.78 8.86 -15.10
CA PRO A 130 8.29 10.19 -15.41
C PRO A 130 9.26 10.27 -16.59
N LYS A 131 9.83 9.16 -17.08
CA LYS A 131 10.77 9.19 -18.22
C LYS A 131 10.07 9.54 -19.52
N MET A 132 9.02 8.80 -19.85
CA MET A 132 8.16 8.99 -21.02
C MET A 132 7.02 9.97 -20.74
N LYS A 133 6.81 10.32 -19.46
CA LYS A 133 5.72 11.18 -18.95
C LYS A 133 4.35 10.58 -19.23
N GLU A 134 4.21 9.31 -18.93
CA GLU A 134 3.02 8.51 -19.21
C GLU A 134 2.38 8.02 -17.91
N VAL A 135 1.08 7.80 -17.94
CA VAL A 135 0.32 7.20 -16.85
C VAL A 135 -0.03 5.76 -17.23
N TYR A 136 0.22 4.84 -16.31
CA TYR A 136 -0.09 3.42 -16.49
C TYR A 136 -1.27 3.06 -15.61
N THR A 137 -2.29 2.43 -16.17
CA THR A 137 -3.31 1.68 -15.41
C THR A 137 -3.02 0.20 -15.53
N PHE A 138 -3.06 -0.54 -14.42
CA PHE A 138 -2.95 -1.99 -14.42
C PHE A 138 -4.34 -2.60 -14.33
N ASN A 139 -4.75 -3.29 -15.38
CA ASN A 139 -6.11 -3.73 -15.63
C ASN A 139 -6.25 -5.17 -15.12
N GLY A 140 -6.80 -5.37 -13.92
CA GLY A 140 -6.85 -6.67 -13.25
C GLY A 140 -7.60 -7.73 -14.05
N THR A 141 -8.84 -7.44 -14.47
CA THR A 141 -9.63 -8.38 -15.29
C THR A 141 -9.25 -8.32 -16.77
N GLY A 142 -8.75 -7.17 -17.22
CA GLY A 142 -8.21 -6.98 -18.56
C GLY A 142 -6.84 -7.61 -18.81
N LYS A 143 -6.15 -8.10 -17.76
CA LYS A 143 -4.83 -8.76 -17.79
C LYS A 143 -3.76 -8.00 -18.58
N SER A 144 -3.80 -6.67 -18.49
CA SER A 144 -3.01 -5.76 -19.31
C SER A 144 -2.64 -4.49 -18.56
N ALA A 145 -1.71 -3.70 -19.12
CA ALA A 145 -1.54 -2.30 -18.76
C ALA A 145 -2.10 -1.40 -19.87
N SER A 146 -2.81 -0.32 -19.53
CA SER A 146 -3.09 0.78 -20.47
C SER A 146 -2.09 1.89 -20.21
N VAL A 147 -1.43 2.38 -21.26
CA VAL A 147 -0.45 3.48 -21.19
C VAL A 147 -1.08 4.74 -21.76
N ILE A 148 -1.12 5.82 -21.00
CA ILE A 148 -1.86 7.06 -21.29
C ILE A 148 -0.87 8.22 -21.38
N ASP A 149 -0.90 8.97 -22.47
CA ASP A 149 -0.09 10.18 -22.65
C ASP A 149 -0.71 11.42 -21.96
N ALA A 150 0.04 12.52 -21.92
CA ALA A 150 -0.37 13.80 -21.32
C ALA A 150 -1.64 14.42 -21.95
N SER A 151 -2.04 14.00 -23.16
CA SER A 151 -3.29 14.45 -23.79
C SER A 151 -4.52 13.63 -23.34
N GLY A 152 -4.30 12.64 -22.47
CA GLY A 152 -5.32 11.70 -22.05
C GLY A 152 -5.71 10.73 -23.16
N ARG A 153 -4.74 10.27 -23.97
CA ARG A 153 -4.95 9.25 -24.99
C ARG A 153 -4.17 7.99 -24.64
N VAL A 154 -4.78 6.82 -24.81
CA VAL A 154 -4.08 5.54 -24.71
C VAL A 154 -3.11 5.40 -25.89
N VAL A 155 -1.82 5.33 -25.60
CA VAL A 155 -0.74 5.12 -26.57
C VAL A 155 -0.41 3.65 -26.78
N ALA A 156 -0.63 2.82 -25.76
CA ALA A 156 -0.42 1.38 -25.84
C ALA A 156 -1.32 0.61 -24.87
N THR A 157 -1.60 -0.63 -25.22
CA THR A 157 -2.21 -1.63 -24.32
C THR A 157 -1.29 -2.84 -24.29
N ILE A 158 -0.63 -3.07 -23.16
CA ILE A 158 0.42 -4.07 -23.01
C ILE A 158 -0.17 -5.33 -22.37
N PRO A 159 -0.15 -6.49 -23.04
CA PRO A 159 -0.61 -7.73 -22.43
C PRO A 159 0.38 -8.18 -21.34
N LEU A 160 -0.11 -8.36 -20.11
CA LEU A 160 0.70 -8.82 -18.97
C LEU A 160 0.40 -10.28 -18.62
N GLY A 161 -0.85 -10.72 -18.85
CA GLY A 161 -1.37 -11.97 -18.32
C GLY A 161 -1.71 -11.87 -16.83
N GLY A 162 -2.16 -12.98 -16.25
CA GLY A 162 -2.50 -13.08 -14.83
C GLY A 162 -3.43 -11.97 -14.31
N LYS A 163 -3.14 -11.43 -13.12
CA LYS A 163 -3.87 -10.33 -12.46
C LYS A 163 -2.82 -9.31 -12.00
N PRO A 164 -2.58 -8.24 -12.77
CA PRO A 164 -1.62 -7.22 -12.37
C PRO A 164 -2.20 -6.38 -11.22
N GLU A 165 -1.40 -6.16 -10.19
CA GLU A 165 -1.78 -5.45 -8.95
C GLU A 165 -0.99 -4.13 -8.85
N ALA A 166 0.01 -4.01 -7.98
CA ALA A 166 0.87 -2.82 -7.87
C ALA A 166 2.00 -2.75 -8.92
N GLY A 167 2.47 -1.54 -9.23
CA GLY A 167 3.67 -1.34 -10.04
C GLY A 167 4.51 -0.12 -9.65
N VAL A 168 5.78 -0.11 -10.06
CA VAL A 168 6.74 0.98 -9.78
C VAL A 168 7.62 1.26 -11.01
N SER A 169 8.00 2.53 -11.21
CA SER A 169 8.92 2.94 -12.28
C SER A 169 10.36 3.00 -11.79
N ASP A 170 11.30 2.54 -12.62
CA ASP A 170 12.71 2.95 -12.62
C ASP A 170 12.99 3.78 -13.90
N PRO A 171 12.92 5.11 -13.80
CA PRO A 171 13.09 6.01 -14.95
C PRO A 171 14.51 5.96 -15.53
N ALA A 172 15.52 5.74 -14.69
CA ALA A 172 16.91 5.66 -15.12
C ALA A 172 17.10 4.42 -16.00
N ALA A 173 16.61 3.26 -15.54
CA ALA A 173 16.62 2.01 -16.31
C ALA A 173 15.63 2.02 -17.49
N GLY A 174 14.61 2.89 -17.49
CA GLY A 174 13.53 2.84 -18.48
C GLY A 174 12.67 1.58 -18.32
N ARG A 175 12.34 1.27 -17.06
CA ARG A 175 11.61 0.07 -16.69
C ARG A 175 10.40 0.41 -15.83
N VAL A 176 9.33 -0.36 -16.03
CA VAL A 176 8.23 -0.46 -15.07
C VAL A 176 8.17 -1.90 -14.59
N TYR A 177 8.12 -2.09 -13.28
CA TYR A 177 8.00 -3.40 -12.63
C TYR A 177 6.57 -3.54 -12.10
N VAL A 178 5.94 -4.68 -12.34
CA VAL A 178 4.54 -4.91 -12.01
C VAL A 178 4.38 -6.23 -11.30
N ASN A 179 3.74 -6.23 -10.13
CA ASN A 179 3.30 -7.44 -9.47
C ASN A 179 2.21 -8.11 -10.30
N ASN A 180 2.40 -9.38 -10.64
CA ASN A 180 1.36 -10.22 -11.19
C ASN A 180 0.97 -11.27 -10.15
N GLU A 181 -0.14 -11.02 -9.45
CA GLU A 181 -0.59 -11.75 -8.27
C GLU A 181 -0.74 -13.26 -8.58
N THR A 182 -1.57 -13.59 -9.57
CA THR A 182 -1.85 -14.99 -9.94
C THR A 182 -0.68 -15.70 -10.65
N GLY A 183 0.30 -14.94 -11.14
CA GLY A 183 1.50 -15.48 -11.79
C GLY A 183 2.65 -15.76 -10.83
N ASN A 184 2.61 -15.27 -9.59
CA ASN A 184 3.74 -15.29 -8.66
C ASN A 184 5.03 -14.72 -9.29
N GLU A 185 4.89 -13.61 -10.01
CA GLU A 185 5.98 -13.02 -10.79
C GLU A 185 5.96 -11.49 -10.75
N ILE A 186 7.14 -10.89 -10.96
CA ILE A 186 7.30 -9.50 -11.39
C ILE A 186 7.36 -9.47 -12.91
N VAL A 187 6.44 -8.77 -13.55
CA VAL A 187 6.48 -8.47 -14.97
C VAL A 187 7.26 -7.18 -15.19
N VAL A 188 8.23 -7.21 -16.11
CA VAL A 188 9.11 -6.07 -16.41
C VAL A 188 8.76 -5.52 -17.77
N ILE A 189 8.41 -4.23 -17.82
CA ILE A 189 8.01 -3.51 -19.03
C ILE A 189 9.14 -2.56 -19.44
N ASP A 190 9.48 -2.54 -20.73
CA ASP A 190 10.28 -1.51 -21.36
C ASP A 190 9.40 -0.31 -21.72
N VAL A 191 9.66 0.84 -21.11
CA VAL A 191 8.81 2.03 -21.28
C VAL A 191 8.92 2.66 -22.66
N ALA A 192 10.05 2.48 -23.37
CA ALA A 192 10.24 3.04 -24.70
C ALA A 192 9.56 2.18 -25.78
N LYS A 193 9.46 0.87 -25.53
CA LYS A 193 8.84 -0.09 -26.47
C LYS A 193 7.38 -0.38 -26.14
N HIS A 194 6.93 -0.08 -24.93
CA HIS A 194 5.63 -0.51 -24.39
C HIS A 194 5.44 -2.03 -24.47
N GLU A 195 6.48 -2.78 -24.09
CA GLU A 195 6.50 -4.24 -24.21
C GLU A 195 7.04 -4.90 -22.94
N VAL A 196 6.54 -6.09 -22.63
CA VAL A 196 7.11 -6.95 -21.59
C VAL A 196 8.46 -7.48 -22.07
N VAL A 197 9.52 -7.25 -21.30
CA VAL A 197 10.89 -7.70 -21.60
C VAL A 197 11.39 -8.79 -20.66
N ALA A 198 10.76 -8.96 -19.50
CA ALA A 198 11.07 -10.06 -18.59
C ALA A 198 9.88 -10.39 -17.69
N LYS A 199 9.93 -11.60 -17.13
CA LYS A 199 9.05 -12.08 -16.07
C LYS A 199 9.92 -12.82 -15.05
N TRP A 200 9.87 -12.38 -13.79
CA TRP A 200 10.75 -12.90 -12.74
C TRP A 200 9.93 -13.57 -11.64
N PRO A 201 10.17 -14.84 -11.33
CA PRO A 201 9.45 -15.52 -10.26
C PRO A 201 9.79 -14.90 -8.90
N ILE A 202 8.81 -14.86 -8.00
CA ILE A 202 8.98 -14.29 -6.65
C ILE A 202 9.24 -15.35 -5.57
N ALA A 203 9.44 -16.61 -5.93
CA ALA A 203 9.69 -17.67 -4.95
C ALA A 203 10.85 -17.28 -4.00
N PRO A 204 10.70 -17.42 -2.67
CA PRO A 204 9.68 -18.22 -1.98
C PRO A 204 8.36 -17.49 -1.65
N GLY A 205 8.12 -16.28 -2.16
CA GLY A 205 6.83 -15.60 -1.99
C GLY A 205 5.73 -16.16 -2.89
N GLU A 206 4.49 -15.83 -2.52
CA GLU A 206 3.27 -16.22 -3.23
C GLU A 206 2.26 -15.07 -3.21
N SER A 207 1.55 -14.87 -4.33
CA SER A 207 0.49 -13.88 -4.51
C SER A 207 0.98 -12.48 -4.13
N ALA A 208 1.80 -11.90 -5.00
CA ALA A 208 2.34 -10.55 -4.79
C ALA A 208 1.22 -9.50 -4.78
N ALA A 209 1.28 -8.57 -3.83
CA ALA A 209 0.31 -7.50 -3.64
C ALA A 209 0.99 -6.13 -3.78
N GLY A 210 1.74 -5.71 -2.74
CA GLY A 210 2.44 -4.42 -2.72
C GLY A 210 3.82 -4.46 -3.39
N LEU A 211 4.24 -3.33 -3.97
CA LEU A 211 5.55 -3.18 -4.61
C LEU A 211 6.16 -1.80 -4.32
N ALA A 212 7.44 -1.78 -3.94
CA ALA A 212 8.24 -0.57 -3.82
C ALA A 212 9.64 -0.76 -4.43
N ILE A 213 10.38 0.33 -4.64
CA ILE A 213 11.75 0.28 -5.18
C ILE A 213 12.68 1.26 -4.45
N ASP A 214 13.88 0.81 -4.07
CA ASP A 214 15.05 1.69 -3.90
C ASP A 214 15.73 1.84 -5.27
N LEU A 215 15.59 3.03 -5.86
CA LEU A 215 16.21 3.38 -7.15
C LEU A 215 17.74 3.52 -7.06
N ARG A 216 18.28 3.74 -5.86
CA ARG A 216 19.73 3.94 -5.64
C ARG A 216 20.47 2.61 -5.58
N THR A 217 19.87 1.59 -4.96
CA THR A 217 20.48 0.26 -4.78
C THR A 217 19.87 -0.80 -5.70
N HIS A 218 18.89 -0.43 -6.53
CA HIS A 218 18.19 -1.33 -7.43
C HIS A 218 17.55 -2.50 -6.67
N ARG A 219 16.78 -2.18 -5.63
CA ARG A 219 16.06 -3.16 -4.81
C ARG A 219 14.57 -2.99 -4.91
N LEU A 220 13.88 -4.04 -5.33
CA LEU A 220 12.43 -4.13 -5.27
C LEU A 220 12.02 -4.77 -3.94
N PHE A 221 11.04 -4.18 -3.26
CA PHE A 221 10.43 -4.73 -2.06
C PHE A 221 9.02 -5.20 -2.40
N ILE A 222 8.75 -6.49 -2.20
CA ILE A 222 7.53 -7.16 -2.66
C ILE A 222 6.78 -7.69 -1.45
N GLY A 223 5.58 -7.18 -1.19
CA GLY A 223 4.67 -7.77 -0.22
C GLY A 223 3.96 -8.98 -0.81
N ALA A 224 4.04 -10.13 -0.15
CA ALA A 224 3.43 -11.39 -0.58
C ALA A 224 2.41 -11.91 0.44
N HIS A 225 1.28 -12.45 -0.02
CA HIS A 225 0.21 -12.92 0.86
C HIS A 225 0.55 -14.15 1.70
N ASN A 226 1.67 -14.84 1.41
CA ASN A 226 2.24 -15.84 2.32
C ASN A 226 3.07 -15.24 3.47
N ASN A 227 2.73 -14.01 3.88
CA ASN A 227 3.28 -13.28 5.03
C ASN A 227 4.78 -12.98 4.92
N LYS A 228 5.24 -12.64 3.71
CA LYS A 228 6.64 -12.26 3.45
C LYS A 228 6.72 -10.88 2.80
N MET A 229 7.72 -10.11 3.19
CA MET A 229 8.28 -9.05 2.36
C MET A 229 9.57 -9.60 1.76
N LEU A 230 9.63 -9.66 0.44
CA LEU A 230 10.83 -10.08 -0.29
C LEU A 230 11.62 -8.85 -0.72
N MET A 231 12.94 -9.02 -0.82
CA MET A 231 13.84 -8.07 -1.46
C MET A 231 14.43 -8.71 -2.71
N MET A 232 14.18 -8.12 -3.88
CA MET A 232 14.64 -8.58 -5.18
C MET A 232 15.65 -7.58 -5.77
N ASP A 233 16.73 -8.10 -6.37
CA ASP A 233 17.62 -7.29 -7.20
C ASP A 233 16.92 -6.96 -8.53
N SER A 234 16.64 -5.67 -8.78
CA SER A 234 15.89 -5.22 -9.96
C SER A 234 16.69 -5.24 -11.26
N THR A 235 17.99 -5.57 -11.21
CA THR A 235 18.86 -5.73 -12.38
C THR A 235 18.89 -7.18 -12.89
N SER A 236 18.62 -8.14 -12.02
CA SER A 236 18.71 -9.57 -12.35
C SER A 236 17.43 -10.37 -12.07
N GLY A 237 16.48 -9.81 -11.33
CA GLY A 237 15.26 -10.51 -10.90
C GLY A 237 15.47 -11.53 -9.79
N LYS A 238 16.63 -11.51 -9.11
CA LYS A 238 16.96 -12.50 -8.08
C LYS A 238 16.44 -12.03 -6.72
N ILE A 239 15.72 -12.90 -5.99
CA ILE A 239 15.43 -12.67 -4.57
C ILE A 239 16.74 -12.78 -3.77
N VAL A 240 17.05 -11.73 -3.00
CA VAL A 240 18.31 -11.60 -2.24
C VAL A 240 18.11 -11.61 -0.73
N ALA A 241 16.92 -11.26 -0.23
CA ALA A 241 16.53 -11.42 1.16
C ALA A 241 15.00 -11.53 1.30
N ASP A 242 14.54 -11.96 2.47
CA ASP A 242 13.14 -11.83 2.87
C ASP A 242 12.99 -11.67 4.38
N VAL A 243 11.88 -11.08 4.80
CA VAL A 243 11.51 -10.92 6.21
C VAL A 243 10.02 -11.24 6.42
N PRO A 244 9.62 -11.71 7.62
CA PRO A 244 8.22 -11.97 7.92
C PRO A 244 7.43 -10.67 8.06
N ILE A 245 6.17 -10.68 7.61
CA ILE A 245 5.20 -9.58 7.78
C ILE A 245 3.87 -10.08 8.35
N GLY A 246 2.95 -9.15 8.64
CA GLY A 246 1.59 -9.48 9.04
C GLY A 246 0.74 -10.08 7.92
N GLY A 247 -0.42 -10.63 8.28
CA GLY A 247 -1.35 -11.23 7.34
C GLY A 247 -2.14 -10.21 6.51
N GLY A 248 -2.34 -10.53 5.23
CA GLY A 248 -3.17 -9.74 4.29
C GLY A 248 -2.54 -8.40 3.93
N VAL A 249 -1.26 -8.43 3.54
CA VAL A 249 -0.55 -7.29 2.95
C VAL A 249 -1.28 -6.76 1.72
N ASP A 250 -1.22 -5.45 1.49
CA ASP A 250 -1.81 -4.81 0.30
C ASP A 250 -0.83 -3.79 -0.31
N ALA A 251 -0.32 -2.88 0.52
CA ALA A 251 0.65 -1.88 0.08
C ALA A 251 2.07 -2.18 0.60
N THR A 252 3.06 -1.78 -0.20
CA THR A 252 4.48 -1.79 0.17
C THR A 252 5.10 -0.48 -0.29
N TRP A 253 5.93 0.14 0.55
CA TRP A 253 6.59 1.42 0.27
C TRP A 253 8.05 1.37 0.69
N PHE A 254 8.87 2.25 0.13
CA PHE A 254 10.26 2.42 0.52
C PHE A 254 10.56 3.91 0.74
N ASP A 255 11.17 4.22 1.87
CA ASP A 255 11.63 5.55 2.21
C ASP A 255 13.15 5.66 1.97
N PRO A 256 13.58 6.34 0.88
CA PRO A 256 15.00 6.47 0.56
C PRO A 256 15.76 7.33 1.58
N GLY A 257 15.07 8.17 2.36
CA GLY A 257 15.71 9.01 3.38
C GLY A 257 16.06 8.24 4.66
N THR A 258 15.36 7.13 4.94
CA THR A 258 15.57 6.31 6.14
C THR A 258 16.07 4.90 5.84
N GLY A 259 15.99 4.44 4.58
CA GLY A 259 16.29 3.06 4.20
C GLY A 259 15.23 2.07 4.65
N TYR A 260 14.04 2.54 5.04
CA TYR A 260 12.95 1.68 5.51
C TYR A 260 12.01 1.25 4.39
N ALA A 261 11.80 -0.05 4.27
CA ALA A 261 10.72 -0.68 3.54
C ALA A 261 9.54 -0.97 4.49
N PHE A 262 8.32 -0.79 4.00
CA PHE A 262 7.07 -0.94 4.75
C PHE A 262 6.18 -1.96 4.08
N SER A 263 5.51 -2.82 4.85
CA SER A 263 4.35 -3.59 4.38
C SER A 263 3.19 -3.41 5.35
N SER A 264 2.08 -2.86 4.86
CA SER A 264 0.84 -2.67 5.63
C SER A 264 -0.11 -3.84 5.41
N CYS A 265 -0.64 -4.36 6.52
CA CYS A 265 -1.33 -5.65 6.56
C CYS A 265 -2.72 -5.54 7.19
N SER A 266 -3.70 -6.25 6.64
CA SER A 266 -5.11 -6.22 7.09
C SER A 266 -5.33 -6.77 8.49
N THR A 267 -4.36 -7.54 9.00
CA THR A 267 -4.29 -7.95 10.41
C THR A 267 -4.09 -6.79 11.39
N GLY A 268 -3.86 -5.56 10.91
CA GLY A 268 -3.69 -4.37 11.75
C GLY A 268 -2.24 -4.14 12.16
N THR A 269 -1.32 -4.41 11.25
CA THR A 269 0.11 -4.15 11.46
C THR A 269 0.74 -3.50 10.24
N VAL A 270 1.80 -2.73 10.48
CA VAL A 270 2.77 -2.33 9.47
C VAL A 270 4.12 -2.89 9.89
N THR A 271 4.70 -3.76 9.07
CA THR A 271 6.09 -4.17 9.26
C THR A 271 7.00 -3.12 8.66
N VAL A 272 7.97 -2.64 9.45
CA VAL A 272 9.04 -1.74 9.02
C VAL A 272 10.34 -2.53 9.03
N ALA A 273 11.01 -2.61 7.88
CA ALA A 273 12.28 -3.30 7.72
C ALA A 273 13.32 -2.36 7.11
N HIS A 274 14.57 -2.42 7.56
CA HIS A 274 15.67 -1.59 7.07
C HIS A 274 16.53 -2.37 6.07
N GLU A 275 16.82 -1.76 4.92
CA GLU A 275 17.78 -2.26 3.94
C GLU A 275 19.20 -2.02 4.46
N ASP A 276 19.75 -3.01 5.16
CA ASP A 276 21.08 -2.92 5.79
C ASP A 276 22.22 -3.08 4.77
N ALA A 277 22.00 -3.89 3.73
CA ALA A 277 22.98 -4.21 2.69
C ALA A 277 22.25 -4.71 1.43
N PRO A 278 22.94 -4.81 0.27
CA PRO A 278 22.32 -5.28 -0.98
C PRO A 278 21.67 -6.68 -0.90
N ASP A 279 21.95 -7.48 0.11
CA ASP A 279 21.40 -8.81 0.37
C ASP A 279 20.92 -8.99 1.82
N LYS A 280 20.72 -7.89 2.56
CA LYS A 280 20.31 -7.93 3.96
C LYS A 280 19.18 -6.95 4.26
N LEU A 281 18.07 -7.50 4.72
CA LEU A 281 16.88 -6.78 5.16
C LEU A 281 16.57 -7.18 6.61
N THR A 282 16.35 -6.20 7.50
CA THR A 282 16.13 -6.46 8.93
C THR A 282 14.85 -5.80 9.41
N VAL A 283 13.94 -6.55 10.04
CA VAL A 283 12.76 -5.97 10.70
C VAL A 283 13.20 -5.11 11.89
N VAL A 284 12.83 -3.83 11.86
CA VAL A 284 13.13 -2.87 12.94
C VAL A 284 11.90 -2.57 13.79
N GLN A 285 10.69 -2.77 13.25
CA GLN A 285 9.44 -2.55 13.97
C GLN A 285 8.29 -3.35 13.36
N THR A 286 7.42 -3.86 14.23
CA THR A 286 6.06 -4.26 13.85
C THR A 286 5.10 -3.27 14.50
N LEU A 287 4.73 -2.23 13.76
CA LEU A 287 3.86 -1.16 14.23
C LEU A 287 2.43 -1.67 14.30
N GLN A 288 1.78 -1.53 15.45
CA GLN A 288 0.35 -1.83 15.60
C GLN A 288 -0.48 -0.70 14.98
N THR A 289 -1.43 -1.06 14.14
CA THR A 289 -2.37 -0.15 13.47
C THR A 289 -3.81 -0.65 13.66
N ALA A 290 -4.76 -0.20 12.82
CA ALA A 290 -6.13 -0.71 12.86
C ALA A 290 -6.29 -1.94 11.97
N THR A 291 -7.02 -2.95 12.43
CA THR A 291 -7.47 -4.06 11.58
C THR A 291 -8.16 -3.51 10.32
N GLY A 292 -7.78 -4.04 9.16
CA GLY A 292 -8.24 -3.58 7.85
C GLY A 292 -7.41 -2.44 7.24
N ALA A 293 -6.55 -1.77 8.00
CA ALA A 293 -5.66 -0.69 7.54
C ALA A 293 -4.47 -1.23 6.73
N ARG A 294 -4.76 -1.78 5.55
CA ARG A 294 -3.80 -2.53 4.73
C ARG A 294 -3.24 -1.74 3.55
N THR A 295 -3.88 -0.65 3.17
CA THR A 295 -3.37 0.29 2.17
C THR A 295 -2.74 1.50 2.86
N MET A 296 -1.68 2.03 2.26
CA MET A 296 -0.92 3.13 2.84
C MET A 296 -0.30 4.01 1.76
N ALA A 297 0.13 5.21 2.15
CA ALA A 297 1.06 6.05 1.41
C ALA A 297 2.20 6.51 2.32
N LEU A 298 3.32 6.89 1.72
CA LEU A 298 4.50 7.44 2.38
C LEU A 298 4.76 8.86 1.87
N ASP A 299 5.03 9.79 2.78
CA ASP A 299 5.69 11.06 2.45
C ASP A 299 7.18 10.99 2.85
N PRO A 300 8.10 10.82 1.88
CA PRO A 300 9.53 10.71 2.18
C PRO A 300 10.15 12.04 2.64
N ALA A 301 9.47 13.18 2.47
CA ALA A 301 9.97 14.48 2.95
C ALA A 301 9.81 14.64 4.47
N THR A 302 8.74 14.07 5.02
CA THR A 302 8.43 14.11 6.46
C THR A 302 8.64 12.77 7.15
N HIS A 303 8.88 11.70 6.39
CA HIS A 303 8.91 10.32 6.84
C HIS A 303 7.60 9.86 7.47
N ARG A 304 6.47 10.50 7.13
CA ARG A 304 5.14 10.13 7.61
C ARG A 304 4.53 9.05 6.73
N ILE A 305 3.81 8.14 7.37
CA ILE A 305 2.98 7.16 6.69
C ILE A 305 1.50 7.43 7.00
N TYR A 306 0.66 7.20 6.00
CA TYR A 306 -0.76 7.47 6.03
C TYR A 306 -1.51 6.19 5.71
N LEU A 307 -2.43 5.77 6.59
CA LEU A 307 -3.20 4.54 6.41
C LEU A 307 -4.69 4.85 6.47
N ALA A 308 -5.44 4.44 5.44
CA ALA A 308 -6.88 4.47 5.50
C ALA A 308 -7.41 3.28 6.30
N ALA A 309 -8.41 3.55 7.12
CA ALA A 309 -9.05 2.56 7.98
C ALA A 309 -10.52 2.92 8.21
N ALA A 310 -11.28 1.98 8.76
CA ALA A 310 -12.66 2.19 9.15
C ALA A 310 -13.03 1.33 10.35
N LYS A 311 -14.19 1.59 10.93
CA LYS A 311 -14.77 0.72 11.95
C LYS A 311 -15.50 -0.43 11.25
N TYR A 312 -15.50 -1.60 11.88
CA TYR A 312 -16.15 -2.78 11.37
C TYR A 312 -17.06 -3.40 12.42
N THR A 313 -18.22 -3.89 11.99
CA THR A 313 -19.04 -4.80 12.80
C THR A 313 -18.63 -6.24 12.50
N PRO A 314 -18.50 -7.09 13.54
CA PRO A 314 -18.29 -8.52 13.35
C PRO A 314 -19.41 -9.14 12.50
N PRO A 315 -19.12 -10.22 11.76
CA PRO A 315 -20.17 -11.01 11.13
C PRO A 315 -21.23 -11.44 12.16
N PRO A 316 -22.54 -11.48 11.80
CA PRO A 316 -23.58 -11.97 12.68
C PRO A 316 -23.28 -13.36 13.25
N ALA A 317 -23.74 -13.64 14.47
CA ALA A 317 -23.60 -14.97 15.07
C ALA A 317 -24.19 -16.05 14.16
N GLY A 318 -23.45 -17.15 13.94
CA GLY A 318 -23.83 -18.22 13.02
C GLY A 318 -23.42 -17.99 11.56
N SER A 319 -22.72 -16.90 11.24
CA SER A 319 -22.14 -16.70 9.91
C SER A 319 -21.08 -17.77 9.60
N PRO A 320 -20.84 -18.09 8.31
CA PRO A 320 -19.72 -18.93 7.90
C PRO A 320 -18.39 -18.45 8.50
N VAL A 321 -17.46 -19.39 8.74
CA VAL A 321 -16.13 -19.10 9.33
C VAL A 321 -15.34 -18.05 8.53
N ASN A 322 -15.60 -17.94 7.23
CA ASN A 322 -14.98 -17.00 6.31
C ASN A 322 -15.83 -15.73 6.05
N ALA A 323 -16.90 -15.50 6.82
CA ALA A 323 -17.71 -14.32 6.66
C ALA A 323 -16.89 -13.05 6.94
N ARG A 324 -16.94 -12.11 6.00
CA ARG A 324 -16.19 -10.86 6.13
C ARG A 324 -16.93 -9.90 7.07
N PRO A 325 -16.20 -9.15 7.92
CA PRO A 325 -16.80 -8.10 8.71
C PRO A 325 -17.37 -7.01 7.80
N THR A 326 -18.41 -6.33 8.27
CA THR A 326 -19.07 -5.25 7.51
C THR A 326 -18.54 -3.90 7.98
N MET A 327 -18.16 -3.03 7.05
CA MET A 327 -17.72 -1.69 7.40
C MET A 327 -18.91 -0.90 7.98
N VAL A 328 -18.67 -0.17 9.07
CA VAL A 328 -19.65 0.78 9.60
C VAL A 328 -19.74 1.98 8.65
N PRO A 329 -20.93 2.31 8.12
CA PRO A 329 -21.15 3.49 7.28
C PRO A 329 -20.60 4.77 7.92
N GLY A 330 -19.98 5.66 7.13
CA GLY A 330 -19.45 6.93 7.63
C GLY A 330 -18.21 6.83 8.54
N SER A 331 -17.59 5.65 8.68
CA SER A 331 -16.52 5.46 9.68
C SER A 331 -15.09 5.52 9.12
N MET A 332 -14.92 5.81 7.83
CA MET A 332 -13.61 5.93 7.20
C MET A 332 -12.80 7.06 7.86
N HIS A 333 -11.53 6.78 8.13
CA HIS A 333 -10.59 7.74 8.70
C HIS A 333 -9.16 7.47 8.20
N LEU A 334 -8.31 8.48 8.35
CA LEU A 334 -6.90 8.47 7.99
C LEU A 334 -6.05 8.46 9.25
N LYS A 335 -5.30 7.38 9.47
CA LYS A 335 -4.32 7.28 10.54
C LYS A 335 -2.95 7.73 10.04
N ILE A 336 -2.31 8.62 10.80
CA ILE A 336 -1.02 9.19 10.48
C ILE A 336 -0.01 8.74 11.52
N TYR A 337 1.13 8.23 11.05
CA TYR A 337 2.26 7.85 11.87
C TYR A 337 3.54 8.49 11.33
N GLY A 338 4.54 8.68 12.18
CA GLY A 338 5.83 9.23 11.76
C GLY A 338 6.92 9.01 12.79
N ILE A 339 8.13 9.44 12.48
CA ILE A 339 9.31 9.25 13.33
C ILE A 339 9.41 10.41 14.32
N ASN A 340 9.61 10.12 15.61
CA ASN A 340 9.71 11.13 16.67
C ASN A 340 10.54 12.37 16.24
N GLY A 341 9.90 13.54 16.25
CA GLY A 341 10.54 14.83 15.92
C GLY A 341 10.51 15.26 14.45
N LYS A 342 9.80 14.53 13.56
CA LYS A 342 9.55 14.89 12.15
C LYS A 342 8.11 14.59 11.72
#